data_AF-A0A1L5L0M9-F1
#
_entry.id   AF-A0A1L5L0M9-F1
#
_cell.length_a   1.000
_cell.length_b   1.000
_cell.length_c   1.000
_cell.angle_alpha   90.00
_cell.angle_beta   90.00
_cell.angle_gamma   90.00
#
_symmetry.space_group_name_H-M   'P 1'
#
loop_
_entity.id
_entity.type
_entity.pdbx_description
1 polymer ?
#
loop_
_entity_poly.entity_id
_entity_poly.type
_entity_poly.pdbx_seq_one_letter_code
_entity_poly.pdbx_strand_id
1 'polypeptide(L)'
;MNIPAEFNEIRPYTPEELPQIYEELIADPAFRTVVESVMPGVPFEGLAMKMRQCKTNLEFQKAFFYGLLWDLVKKTANGLTFDCSALSDLTRNYTFISNHRDIILDSAFLSILLIDNGMTTVEIAIGDN
;
A
#
# COMPACT_ATOMS: atom_id res chain seq x y z
N MET A 1 -11.51 13.11 -7.40
CA MET A 1 -10.58 13.49 -8.49
C MET A 1 -11.15 12.89 -9.76
N ASN A 2 -11.32 13.67 -10.83
CA ASN A 2 -11.71 13.10 -12.13
C ASN A 2 -10.44 12.63 -12.82
N ILE A 3 -10.20 11.32 -12.82
CA ILE A 3 -9.05 10.73 -13.50
C ILE A 3 -9.44 10.52 -14.97
N PRO A 4 -8.69 11.06 -15.94
CA PRO A 4 -8.99 10.86 -17.36
C PRO A 4 -9.07 9.38 -17.73
N ALA A 5 -10.00 9.04 -18.63
CA ALA A 5 -10.28 7.64 -18.99
C ALA A 5 -9.07 6.91 -19.59
N GLU A 6 -8.14 7.63 -20.21
CA GLU A 6 -6.87 7.10 -20.74
C GLU A 6 -5.96 6.50 -19.65
N PHE A 7 -6.16 6.84 -18.37
CA PHE A 7 -5.39 6.30 -17.25
C PHE A 7 -6.10 5.18 -16.49
N ASN A 8 -7.27 4.72 -16.95
CA ASN A 8 -8.05 3.70 -16.25
C ASN A 8 -7.28 2.39 -15.99
N GLU A 9 -6.34 2.04 -16.86
CA GLU A 9 -5.55 0.81 -16.74
C GLU A 9 -4.42 0.90 -15.71
N ILE A 10 -3.98 2.12 -15.33
CA ILE A 10 -2.79 2.33 -14.48
C ILE A 10 -3.06 3.11 -13.20
N ARG A 11 -4.24 3.72 -13.08
CA ARG A 11 -4.63 4.49 -11.89
C ARG A 11 -4.98 3.56 -10.73
N PRO A 12 -4.87 4.03 -9.47
CA PRO A 12 -5.44 3.30 -8.35
C PRO A 12 -6.97 3.21 -8.47
N TYR A 13 -7.53 2.18 -7.83
CA TYR A 13 -8.96 2.06 -7.61
C TYR A 13 -9.48 3.21 -6.75
N THR A 14 -10.65 3.75 -7.08
CA THR A 14 -11.33 4.74 -6.24
C THR A 14 -12.03 4.06 -5.07
N PRO A 15 -12.32 4.78 -3.98
CA PRO A 15 -13.11 4.27 -2.86
C PRO A 15 -14.42 3.57 -3.27
N GLU A 16 -15.06 4.06 -4.34
CA GLU A 16 -16.32 3.52 -4.86
C GLU A 16 -16.13 2.17 -5.59
N GLU A 17 -14.95 1.93 -6.15
CA GLU A 17 -14.59 0.68 -6.85
C GLU A 17 -14.14 -0.40 -5.86
N LEU A 18 -13.55 -0.02 -4.72
CA LEU A 18 -12.98 -0.95 -3.73
C LEU A 18 -13.90 -2.10 -3.31
N PRO A 19 -15.20 -1.90 -3.01
CA PRO A 19 -16.08 -3.01 -2.61
C PRO A 19 -16.14 -4.12 -3.65
N GLN A 20 -16.23 -3.79 -4.93
CA GLN A 20 -16.27 -4.78 -6.00
C GLN A 20 -14.92 -5.48 -6.14
N ILE A 21 -13.82 -4.71 -6.16
CA ILE A 21 -12.46 -5.23 -6.28
C ILE A 21 -12.11 -6.19 -5.13
N TYR A 22 -12.57 -5.89 -3.92
CA TYR A 22 -12.38 -6.81 -2.79
C TYR A 22 -13.09 -8.13 -2.99
N GLU A 23 -14.33 -8.15 -3.47
CA GLU A 23 -15.03 -9.42 -3.73
C GLU A 23 -14.35 -10.23 -4.83
N GLU A 24 -13.89 -9.57 -5.90
CA GLU A 24 -13.12 -10.21 -6.97
C GLU A 24 -11.82 -10.84 -6.43
N LEU A 25 -11.07 -10.10 -5.61
CA LEU A 25 -9.83 -10.57 -5.00
C LEU A 25 -10.06 -11.70 -3.97
N ILE A 26 -11.12 -11.59 -3.16
CA ILE A 26 -11.50 -12.62 -2.18
C ILE A 26 -11.92 -13.92 -2.87
N ALA A 27 -12.56 -13.83 -4.03
CA ALA A 27 -13.00 -14.98 -4.82
C ALA A 27 -11.84 -15.67 -5.57
N ASP A 28 -10.69 -15.01 -5.75
CA ASP A 28 -9.54 -15.57 -6.44
C ASP A 28 -8.83 -16.67 -5.60
N PRO A 29 -8.81 -17.94 -6.06
CA PRO A 29 -8.13 -19.02 -5.37
C PRO A 29 -6.61 -18.82 -5.26
N ALA A 30 -6.00 -18.12 -6.22
CA ALA A 30 -4.56 -17.84 -6.19
C ALA A 30 -4.23 -16.84 -5.08
N PHE A 31 -5.01 -15.75 -4.98
CA PHE A 31 -4.89 -14.80 -3.87
C PHE A 31 -5.04 -15.49 -2.52
N ARG A 32 -6.08 -16.32 -2.35
CA ARG A 32 -6.29 -17.08 -1.12
C ARG A 32 -5.09 -17.95 -0.75
N THR A 33 -4.54 -18.67 -1.71
CA THR A 33 -3.37 -19.53 -1.52
C THR A 33 -2.15 -18.74 -1.04
N VAL A 34 -1.90 -17.58 -1.65
CA VAL A 34 -0.78 -16.69 -1.26
C VAL A 34 -0.96 -16.15 0.15
N VAL A 35 -2.15 -15.65 0.46
CA VAL A 35 -2.46 -15.06 1.77
C VAL A 35 -2.33 -16.08 2.90
N GLU A 36 -2.85 -17.30 2.71
CA GLU A 36 -2.74 -18.37 3.70
C GLU A 36 -1.28 -18.79 3.94
N SER A 37 -0.42 -18.67 2.93
CA SER A 37 1.03 -18.93 3.03
C SER A 37 1.79 -17.81 3.76
N VAL A 38 1.47 -16.54 3.47
CA VAL A 38 2.18 -15.37 4.04
C VAL A 38 1.72 -15.05 5.47
N MET A 39 0.46 -15.34 5.80
CA MET A 39 -0.14 -15.08 7.11
C MET A 39 -0.66 -16.38 7.77
N PRO A 40 0.23 -17.35 8.06
CA PRO A 40 -0.19 -18.62 8.64
C PRO A 40 -0.85 -18.39 10.01
N GLY A 41 -2.08 -18.86 10.17
CA GLY A 41 -2.85 -18.75 11.42
C GLY A 41 -3.88 -17.62 11.45
N VAL A 42 -3.97 -16.77 10.41
CA VAL A 42 -5.07 -15.83 10.25
C VAL A 42 -6.17 -16.45 9.38
N PRO A 43 -7.41 -16.61 9.88
CA PRO A 43 -8.50 -17.14 9.06
C PRO A 43 -8.79 -16.23 7.86
N PHE A 44 -8.87 -16.82 6.66
CA PHE A 44 -9.15 -16.07 5.43
C PHE A 44 -10.43 -15.24 5.49
N GLU A 45 -11.50 -15.78 6.11
CA GLU A 45 -12.76 -15.04 6.30
C GLU A 45 -12.60 -13.79 7.18
N GLY A 46 -11.69 -13.83 8.16
CA GLY A 46 -11.37 -12.67 8.98
C GLY A 46 -10.65 -11.59 8.18
N LEU A 47 -9.76 -11.99 7.27
CA LEU A 47 -9.11 -11.07 6.33
C LEU A 47 -10.12 -10.47 5.36
N ALA A 48 -10.98 -11.29 4.75
CA ALA A 48 -12.04 -10.84 3.86
C ALA A 48 -12.97 -9.82 4.53
N MET A 49 -13.38 -10.08 5.78
CA MET A 49 -14.19 -9.13 6.55
C MET A 49 -13.44 -7.81 6.79
N LYS A 50 -12.15 -7.88 7.13
CA LYS A 50 -11.30 -6.70 7.34
C LYS A 50 -11.10 -5.90 6.05
N MET A 51 -10.99 -6.56 4.88
CA MET A 51 -10.96 -5.90 3.57
C MET A 51 -12.25 -5.10 3.35
N ARG A 52 -13.42 -5.72 3.52
CA ARG A 52 -14.75 -5.08 3.37
C ARG A 52 -14.98 -3.88 4.30
N GLN A 53 -14.29 -3.84 5.44
CA GLN A 53 -14.35 -2.73 6.39
C GLN A 53 -13.54 -1.52 5.93
N CYS A 54 -12.50 -1.71 5.10
CA CYS A 54 -11.70 -0.61 4.56
C CYS A 54 -12.54 0.15 3.52
N LYS A 55 -12.70 1.46 3.71
CA LYS A 55 -13.45 2.36 2.82
C LYS A 55 -12.54 3.18 1.92
N THR A 56 -11.25 3.21 2.20
CA THR A 56 -10.27 3.96 1.42
C THR A 56 -9.00 3.14 1.17
N ASN A 57 -8.27 3.48 0.11
CA ASN A 57 -6.96 2.89 -0.17
C ASN A 57 -6.00 3.00 1.03
N LEU A 58 -6.01 4.15 1.71
CA LEU A 58 -5.15 4.40 2.87
C LEU A 58 -5.54 3.52 4.06
N GLU A 59 -6.84 3.32 4.32
CA GLU A 59 -7.29 2.40 5.36
C GLU A 59 -6.82 0.98 5.08
N PHE A 60 -6.93 0.51 3.84
CA PHE A 60 -6.44 -0.80 3.44
C PHE A 60 -4.92 -0.93 3.64
N GLN A 61 -4.15 0.05 3.18
CA GLN A 61 -2.69 0.07 3.37
C GLN A 61 -2.30 0.02 4.85
N LYS A 62 -2.97 0.81 5.70
CA LYS A 62 -2.73 0.80 7.15
C LYS A 62 -3.14 -0.52 7.80
N ALA A 63 -4.27 -1.08 7.38
CA ALA A 63 -4.84 -2.28 7.96
C ALA A 63 -4.01 -3.54 7.68
N PHE A 64 -3.37 -3.64 6.51
CA PHE A 64 -2.69 -4.85 6.06
C PHE A 64 -1.16 -4.70 5.92
N PHE A 65 -0.66 -3.57 5.43
CA PHE A 65 0.75 -3.43 5.08
C PHE A 65 1.58 -2.66 6.10
N TYR A 66 1.01 -1.64 6.76
CA TYR A 66 1.78 -0.79 7.68
C TYR A 66 2.48 -1.61 8.78
N GLY A 67 1.73 -2.46 9.49
CA GLY A 67 2.30 -3.34 10.52
C GLY A 67 3.27 -4.38 9.95
N LEU A 68 2.92 -4.98 8.81
CA LEU A 68 3.73 -5.98 8.12
C LEU A 68 5.12 -5.43 7.74
N LEU A 69 5.16 -4.22 7.19
CA LEU A 69 6.39 -3.56 6.77
C LEU A 69 7.24 -3.15 7.97
N TRP A 70 6.65 -2.64 9.04
CA TRP A 70 7.39 -2.37 10.28
C TRP A 70 7.96 -3.64 10.92
N ASP A 71 7.22 -4.74 10.88
CA ASP A 71 7.72 -6.03 11.37
C ASP A 71 8.83 -6.60 10.47
N LEU A 72 8.78 -6.35 9.16
CA LEU A 72 9.88 -6.67 8.25
C LEU A 72 11.12 -5.85 8.60
N VAL A 73 11.00 -4.53 8.74
CA VAL A 73 12.10 -3.63 9.14
C VAL A 73 12.77 -4.10 10.43
N LYS A 74 11.98 -4.43 11.47
CA LYS A 74 12.53 -4.94 12.75
C LYS A 74 13.34 -6.23 12.60
N LYS A 75 13.00 -7.07 11.62
CA LYS A 75 13.66 -8.36 11.39
C LYS A 75 14.87 -8.26 10.46
N THR A 76 14.86 -7.33 9.51
CA THR A 76 15.80 -7.33 8.39
C THR A 76 16.65 -6.07 8.27
N ALA A 77 16.36 -5.02 9.06
CA ALA A 77 17.07 -3.76 9.02
C ALA A 77 17.36 -3.22 10.44
N ASN A 78 18.24 -2.22 10.52
CA ASN A 78 18.55 -1.51 11.78
C ASN A 78 17.62 -0.31 12.04
N GLY A 79 16.51 -0.23 11.30
CA GLY A 79 15.56 0.88 11.35
C GLY A 79 15.51 1.66 10.03
N LEU A 80 14.60 2.64 10.01
CA LEU A 80 14.42 3.58 8.90
C LEU A 80 14.50 5.00 9.46
N THR A 81 15.04 5.92 8.67
CA THR A 81 15.10 7.35 9.00
C THR A 81 14.51 8.15 7.85
N PHE A 82 13.75 9.19 8.19
CA PHE A 82 13.18 10.11 7.21
C PHE A 82 13.41 11.55 7.67
N ASP A 83 14.05 12.35 6.83
CA ASP A 83 14.26 13.77 7.07
C ASP A 83 13.48 14.58 6.05
N CYS A 84 12.44 15.26 6.53
CA CYS A 84 11.62 16.16 5.74
C CYS A 84 11.71 17.61 6.24
N SER A 85 12.72 17.96 7.05
CA SER A 85 12.81 19.29 7.68
C SER A 85 12.97 20.44 6.68
N ALA A 86 13.43 20.13 5.46
CA ALA A 86 13.54 21.10 4.36
C ALA A 86 12.20 21.39 3.68
N LEU A 87 11.16 20.59 3.92
CA LEU A 87 9.84 20.77 3.32
C LEU A 87 9.02 21.75 4.16
N SER A 88 8.60 22.86 3.55
CA SER A 88 7.82 23.89 4.25
C SER A 88 6.34 23.53 4.45
N ASP A 89 5.83 22.53 3.74
CA ASP A 89 4.40 22.19 3.72
C ASP A 89 4.17 20.71 3.36
N LEU A 90 4.04 19.86 4.38
CA LEU A 90 3.85 18.42 4.23
C LEU A 90 2.49 18.01 3.62
N THR A 91 1.59 18.95 3.37
CA THR A 91 0.29 18.68 2.73
C THR A 91 0.34 18.73 1.21
N ARG A 92 1.47 19.15 0.63
CA ARG A 92 1.65 19.23 -0.83
C ARG A 92 2.06 17.89 -1.44
N ASN A 93 1.85 17.80 -2.75
CA ASN A 93 2.37 16.70 -3.55
C ASN A 93 3.87 16.91 -3.80
N TYR A 94 4.65 15.87 -3.55
CA TYR A 94 6.09 15.83 -3.77
C TYR A 94 6.46 14.69 -4.70
N THR A 95 7.48 14.91 -5.54
CA THR A 95 8.10 13.86 -6.33
C THR A 95 9.32 13.34 -5.59
N PHE A 96 9.28 12.07 -5.18
CA PHE A 96 10.41 11.40 -4.54
C PHE A 96 11.23 10.67 -5.60
N ILE A 97 12.56 10.86 -5.56
CA ILE A 97 13.49 10.21 -6.49
C ILE A 97 14.46 9.40 -5.65
N SER A 98 14.48 8.09 -5.88
CA SER A 98 15.38 7.15 -5.20
C SER A 98 16.34 6.50 -6.19
N ASN A 99 17.38 5.87 -5.67
CA ASN A 99 18.17 4.90 -6.44
C ASN A 99 17.35 3.62 -6.67
N HIS A 100 17.76 2.81 -7.66
CA HIS A 100 16.99 1.64 -8.10
C HIS A 100 17.46 0.37 -7.40
N ARG A 101 17.19 0.25 -6.10
CA ARG A 101 17.61 -0.93 -5.34
C ARG A 101 16.52 -1.98 -5.26
N ASP A 102 15.27 -1.57 -5.03
CA ASP A 102 14.11 -2.46 -5.04
C ASP A 102 12.81 -1.69 -5.34
N ILE A 103 12.21 -1.93 -6.52
CA ILE A 103 11.04 -1.16 -6.99
C ILE A 103 9.81 -1.30 -6.09
N ILE A 104 9.69 -2.41 -5.35
CA ILE A 104 8.55 -2.70 -4.47
C ILE A 104 8.83 -2.20 -3.06
N LEU A 105 9.96 -2.60 -2.48
CA LEU A 105 10.26 -2.31 -1.08
C LEU A 105 10.65 -0.85 -0.84
N ASP A 106 11.32 -0.19 -1.79
CA ASP A 106 11.71 1.21 -1.64
C ASP A 106 10.47 2.11 -1.50
N SER A 107 9.47 1.89 -2.37
CA SER A 107 8.21 2.64 -2.35
C SER A 107 7.30 2.27 -1.17
N ALA A 108 7.32 1.00 -0.74
CA ALA A 108 6.61 0.55 0.45
C ALA A 108 7.18 1.15 1.74
N PHE A 109 8.51 1.16 1.92
CA PHE A 109 9.15 1.78 3.07
C PHE A 109 8.99 3.29 3.09
N LEU A 110 9.07 3.95 1.92
CA LEU A 110 8.71 5.35 1.83
C LEU A 110 7.27 5.60 2.30
N SER A 111 6.31 4.78 1.87
CA SER A 111 4.89 4.94 2.25
C SER A 111 4.66 4.88 3.76
N ILE A 112 5.31 3.96 4.49
CA ILE A 112 5.14 3.90 5.95
C ILE A 112 5.78 5.09 6.68
N LEU A 113 6.91 5.61 6.17
CA LEU A 113 7.54 6.82 6.70
C LEU A 113 6.67 8.06 6.44
N LEU A 114 6.02 8.14 5.28
CA LEU A 114 5.06 9.21 4.96
C LEU A 114 3.84 9.14 5.89
N ILE A 115 3.30 7.96 6.14
CA ILE A 115 2.20 7.76 7.10
C ILE A 115 2.59 8.28 8.49
N ASP A 116 3.78 7.96 8.98
CA ASP A 116 4.26 8.38 10.31
C ASP A 116 4.43 9.90 10.44
N ASN A 117 4.62 10.59 9.32
CA ASN A 117 4.73 12.04 9.26
C ASN A 117 3.42 12.74 8.85
N GLY A 118 2.30 12.01 8.80
CA GLY A 118 0.99 12.57 8.45
C GLY A 118 0.85 12.96 6.98
N MET A 119 1.69 12.41 6.11
CA MET A 119 1.69 12.66 4.67
C MET A 119 0.88 11.60 3.91
N THR A 120 0.50 11.93 2.68
CA THR A 120 -0.14 10.98 1.76
C THR A 120 0.90 9.97 1.24
N THR A 121 0.50 8.71 1.12
CA THR A 121 1.33 7.63 0.55
C THR A 121 1.54 7.79 -0.95
N VAL A 122 2.52 7.07 -1.50
CA VAL A 122 2.74 7.05 -2.95
C VAL A 122 1.76 6.09 -3.65
N GLU A 123 1.47 6.39 -4.91
CA GLU A 123 0.80 5.46 -5.83
C GLU A 123 1.89 4.74 -6.64
N ILE A 124 1.88 3.40 -6.60
CA ILE A 124 2.93 2.57 -7.19
C ILE A 124 2.35 1.91 -8.44
N ALA A 125 2.89 2.27 -9.60
CA ALA A 125 2.64 1.56 -10.86
C ALA A 125 3.92 0.86 -11.29
N ILE A 126 3.82 -0.40 -11.68
CA ILE A 126 4.93 -1.19 -12.22
C ILE A 126 4.58 -1.49 -13.68
N GLY A 127 5.37 -0.95 -14.61
CA GLY A 127 5.23 -1.26 -16.02
C GLY A 127 5.71 -2.67 -16.34
N ASP A 128 5.09 -3.30 -17.35
CA ASP A 128 5.67 -4.46 -18.03
C ASP A 128 6.75 -3.93 -18.99
N ASN A 129 8.00 -4.37 -18.82
CA ASN A 129 9.16 -3.93 -19.63
C ASN A 129 9.37 -4.87 -20.82
#